data_AF-A0A2E8GPW7-F1
#
_entry.id   AF-A0A2E8GPW7-F1
#
_cell.length_a   1.000
_cell.length_b   1.000
_cell.length_c   1.000
_cell.angle_alpha   90.00
_cell.angle_beta   90.00
_cell.angle_gamma   90.00
#
_symmetry.space_group_name_H-M   'P 1'
#
loop_
_entity.id
_entity.type
_entity.pdbx_description
1 polymer ?
#
loop_
_entity_poly.entity_id
_entity_poly.type
_entity_poly.pdbx_seq_one_letter_code
_entity_poly.pdbx_strand_id
1 'polypeptide(L)'
;MTTDTSQTRSPVVAKLTTLVTSDIRTKRRRLITARRNPYEGSLWQYESSFGNLFRDHRARFRGDILSISELQAIVTVPPPKEQEENGEQGPTSDAARANVLLETLTMRDQIEEEQNEILRNLEIISARVTRVLPDGNMVIRGRKVDYRQRNKVRYITTVIGILRPADVSDTNIVSAAKLAYPDVKIKRQQSGSLLREKLERLAPLTGKQQAGLAGRLSEFAGSGQ
;
A
#
# COMPACT_ATOMS: atom_id res chain seq x y z
N MET A 1 44.72 -86.62 -8.11
CA MET A 1 43.39 -86.00 -7.95
C MET A 1 43.35 -84.79 -8.89
N THR A 2 43.34 -85.02 -10.20
CA THR A 2 42.15 -85.09 -11.09
C THR A 2 41.35 -83.79 -11.10
N THR A 3 41.62 -83.04 -12.18
CA THR A 3 40.81 -81.97 -12.76
C THR A 3 39.37 -82.41 -12.98
N ASP A 4 38.41 -81.51 -12.76
CA ASP A 4 37.13 -81.61 -13.47
C ASP A 4 36.72 -80.25 -14.02
N THR A 5 36.47 -80.25 -15.33
CA THR A 5 35.98 -79.15 -16.13
C THR A 5 34.59 -79.56 -16.57
N SER A 6 33.57 -78.80 -16.19
CA SER A 6 32.24 -78.92 -16.80
C SER A 6 31.64 -77.54 -17.05
N GLN A 7 31.59 -77.18 -18.33
CA GLN A 7 30.75 -76.12 -18.88
C GLN A 7 29.28 -76.39 -18.54
N THR A 8 28.51 -75.37 -18.14
CA THR A 8 27.08 -75.34 -18.50
C THR A 8 26.45 -73.95 -18.39
N ARG A 9 26.12 -73.42 -19.58
CA ARG A 9 24.89 -72.70 -19.96
C ARG A 9 24.50 -71.43 -19.20
N SER A 10 24.64 -70.31 -19.90
CA SER A 10 23.88 -69.08 -19.70
C SER A 10 22.38 -69.30 -19.95
N PRO A 11 21.49 -68.98 -19.00
CA PRO A 11 20.11 -68.71 -19.34
C PRO A 11 19.96 -67.22 -19.68
N VAL A 12 19.50 -66.94 -20.90
CA VAL A 12 18.98 -65.64 -21.30
C VAL A 12 17.78 -65.34 -20.38
N VAL A 13 17.98 -64.48 -19.37
CA VAL A 13 16.89 -64.01 -18.52
C VAL A 13 16.10 -62.97 -19.31
N ALA A 14 14.97 -63.40 -19.87
CA ALA A 14 13.99 -62.52 -20.46
C ALA A 14 13.55 -61.47 -19.41
N LYS A 15 13.81 -60.20 -19.71
CA LYS A 15 13.41 -59.07 -18.87
C LYS A 15 11.89 -58.91 -19.01
N LEU A 16 11.11 -59.54 -18.13
CA LEU A 16 9.68 -59.25 -17.99
C LEU A 16 9.56 -57.85 -17.38
N THR A 17 9.38 -56.85 -18.23
CA THR A 17 8.96 -55.51 -17.82
C THR A 17 7.47 -55.58 -17.50
N THR A 18 7.11 -56.04 -16.30
CA THR A 18 5.76 -55.85 -15.77
C THR A 18 5.59 -54.37 -15.44
N LEU A 19 4.87 -53.65 -16.30
CA LEU A 19 4.34 -52.32 -15.99
C LEU A 19 3.29 -52.48 -14.90
N VAL A 20 3.70 -52.32 -13.64
CA VAL A 20 2.79 -52.20 -12.52
C VAL A 20 2.12 -50.84 -12.62
N THR A 21 0.97 -50.79 -13.28
CA THR A 21 0.04 -49.66 -13.19
C THR A 21 -0.55 -49.68 -11.78
N SER A 22 0.16 -49.08 -10.82
CA SER A 22 -0.41 -48.82 -9.51
C SER A 22 -1.39 -47.65 -9.65
N ASP A 23 -2.68 -47.98 -9.79
CA ASP A 23 -3.80 -47.05 -9.64
C ASP A 23 -3.91 -46.59 -8.18
N ILE A 24 -2.89 -45.87 -7.71
CA ILE A 24 -2.99 -45.11 -6.48
C ILE A 24 -3.75 -43.85 -6.88
N ARG A 25 -5.08 -43.92 -6.84
CA ARG A 25 -5.94 -42.74 -6.69
C ARG A 25 -5.64 -42.11 -5.33
N THR A 26 -4.45 -41.51 -5.23
CA THR A 26 -4.12 -40.56 -4.19
C THR A 26 -5.11 -39.43 -4.40
N LYS A 27 -6.15 -39.37 -3.56
CA LYS A 27 -6.78 -38.09 -3.23
C LYS A 27 -5.63 -37.20 -2.82
N ARG A 28 -5.12 -36.39 -3.77
CA ARG A 28 -4.05 -35.43 -3.51
C ARG A 28 -4.57 -34.61 -2.35
N ARG A 29 -4.07 -34.89 -1.15
CA ARG A 29 -4.30 -34.03 0.02
C ARG A 29 -3.89 -32.67 -0.51
N ARG A 30 -4.83 -31.73 -0.57
CA ARG A 30 -4.53 -30.36 -1.00
C ARG A 30 -3.33 -29.95 -0.17
N LEU A 31 -2.24 -29.52 -0.82
CA LEU A 31 -1.09 -29.00 -0.10
C LEU A 31 -1.63 -28.03 0.93
N ILE A 32 -1.41 -28.34 2.22
CA ILE A 32 -1.68 -27.40 3.28
C ILE A 32 -0.75 -26.24 2.95
N THR A 33 -1.29 -25.16 2.39
CA THR A 33 -0.51 -23.97 2.17
C THR A 33 0.02 -23.57 3.54
N ALA A 34 1.33 -23.39 3.68
CA ALA A 34 2.02 -23.09 4.95
C ALA A 34 1.57 -21.78 5.64
N ARG A 35 0.46 -21.19 5.17
CA ARG A 35 -0.22 -20.04 5.74
C ARG A 35 -1.45 -20.40 6.57
N ARG A 36 -1.85 -21.67 6.63
CA ARG A 36 -2.96 -22.11 7.49
C ARG A 36 -2.43 -22.42 8.88
N ASN A 37 -3.00 -21.77 9.88
CA ASN A 37 -2.77 -22.10 11.27
C ASN A 37 -3.14 -23.60 11.46
N PRO A 38 -2.26 -24.47 11.99
CA PRO A 38 -2.61 -25.87 12.25
C PRO A 38 -3.85 -26.03 13.14
N TYR A 39 -4.26 -24.96 13.81
CA TYR A 39 -5.43 -24.86 14.66
C TYR A 39 -6.65 -24.20 13.96
N GLU A 40 -6.72 -24.15 12.62
CA GLU A 40 -7.89 -23.63 11.87
C GLU A 40 -9.18 -24.37 12.31
N GLY A 41 -10.06 -23.68 13.06
CA GLY A 41 -11.29 -24.22 13.66
C GLY A 41 -11.25 -24.42 15.18
N SER A 42 -10.07 -24.35 15.81
CA SER A 42 -9.91 -24.32 17.26
C SER A 42 -9.93 -22.87 17.77
N LEU A 43 -10.62 -22.63 18.90
CA LEU A 43 -10.56 -21.34 19.61
C LEU A 43 -9.20 -21.11 20.29
N TRP A 44 -8.42 -22.17 20.47
CA TRP A 44 -7.06 -22.10 21.00
C TRP A 44 -6.07 -21.69 19.91
N GLN A 45 -5.36 -20.60 20.15
CA GLN A 45 -4.25 -20.14 19.31
C GLN A 45 -2.97 -20.08 20.15
N TYR A 46 -1.94 -20.81 19.72
CA TYR A 46 -0.63 -20.81 20.40
C TYR A 46 0.02 -19.41 20.42
N GLU A 47 -0.23 -18.61 19.38
CA GLU A 47 0.28 -17.24 19.21
C GLU A 47 -0.73 -16.16 19.69
N SER A 48 -1.56 -16.45 20.69
CA SER A 48 -2.51 -15.46 21.23
C SER A 48 -2.12 -14.96 22.62
N SER A 49 -2.21 -13.64 22.80
CA SER A 49 -1.96 -12.94 24.06
C SER A 49 -2.98 -13.30 25.16
N PHE A 50 -4.18 -13.75 24.80
CA PHE A 50 -5.28 -14.07 25.73
C PHE A 50 -5.16 -15.40 26.49
N GLY A 51 -4.31 -16.32 26.03
CA GLY A 51 -4.21 -17.67 26.62
C GLY A 51 -3.28 -17.80 27.82
N ASN A 52 -2.58 -16.72 28.21
CA ASN A 52 -1.48 -16.80 29.17
C ASN A 52 -1.73 -15.94 30.42
N LEU A 53 -2.29 -16.55 31.46
CA LEU A 53 -2.59 -15.93 32.76
C LEU A 53 -1.36 -15.40 33.52
N PHE A 54 -0.16 -15.87 33.16
CA PHE A 54 1.12 -15.49 33.79
C PHE A 54 2.11 -14.85 32.82
N ARG A 55 1.70 -14.53 31.58
CA ARG A 55 2.58 -13.85 30.63
C ARG A 55 2.22 -12.39 30.53
N ASP A 56 3.28 -11.62 30.38
CA ASP A 56 3.29 -10.23 29.96
C ASP A 56 2.30 -9.97 28.80
N HIS A 57 1.38 -9.04 29.00
CA HIS A 57 0.32 -8.65 28.07
C HIS A 57 0.78 -7.67 26.97
N ARG A 58 2.09 -7.42 26.89
CA ARG A 58 2.69 -6.63 25.82
C ARG A 58 2.43 -7.23 24.45
N ALA A 59 2.24 -6.35 23.46
CA ALA A 59 2.09 -6.70 22.06
C ALA A 59 3.36 -7.41 21.56
N ARG A 60 3.21 -8.68 21.13
CA ARG A 60 4.30 -9.56 20.70
C ARG A 60 3.95 -10.40 19.49
N PHE A 61 2.69 -10.76 19.34
CA PHE A 61 2.22 -11.70 18.35
C PHE A 61 1.56 -10.99 17.16
N ARG A 62 1.38 -11.74 16.08
CA ARG A 62 0.75 -11.22 14.86
C ARG A 62 -0.69 -10.84 15.16
N GLY A 63 -1.08 -9.64 14.75
CA GLY A 63 -2.42 -9.12 14.98
C GLY A 63 -2.58 -8.30 16.26
N ASP A 64 -1.59 -8.32 17.16
CA ASP A 64 -1.59 -7.46 18.34
C ASP A 64 -1.59 -5.99 17.94
N ILE A 65 -2.20 -5.16 18.80
CA ILE A 65 -2.37 -3.73 18.58
C ILE A 65 -1.51 -2.97 19.58
N LEU A 66 -0.85 -1.93 19.12
CA LEU A 66 -0.03 -1.03 19.93
C LEU A 66 -0.16 0.41 19.42
N SER A 67 0.16 1.37 20.26
CA SER A 67 0.18 2.79 19.93
C SER A 67 1.62 3.27 19.79
N ILE A 68 1.92 3.96 18.70
CA ILE A 68 3.22 4.60 18.50
C ILE A 68 3.06 6.08 18.89
N SER A 69 3.85 6.56 19.84
CA SER A 69 3.91 7.95 20.30
C SER A 69 5.12 8.69 19.72
N GLU A 70 5.15 10.02 19.81
CA GLU A 70 6.32 10.85 19.48
C GLU A 70 6.77 10.75 18.00
N LEU A 71 5.83 10.65 17.05
CA LEU A 71 6.17 10.48 15.62
C LEU A 71 6.96 11.65 15.01
N GLN A 72 6.90 12.83 15.64
CA GLN A 72 7.68 14.01 15.28
C GLN A 72 9.20 13.75 15.25
N ALA A 73 9.69 12.78 16.03
CA ALA A 73 11.10 12.42 16.06
C ALA A 73 11.61 11.79 14.74
N ILE A 74 10.71 11.21 13.93
CA ILE A 74 11.04 10.54 12.67
C ILE A 74 10.65 11.41 11.47
N VAL A 75 9.55 12.16 11.60
CA VAL A 75 8.98 12.92 10.50
C VAL A 75 9.70 14.26 10.37
N THR A 76 10.61 14.35 9.39
CA THR A 76 11.22 15.63 9.00
C THR A 76 10.30 16.35 8.01
N VAL A 77 9.65 17.43 8.45
CA VAL A 77 8.85 18.32 7.59
C VAL A 77 9.61 19.63 7.41
N PRO A 78 9.73 20.18 6.19
CA PRO A 78 10.32 21.50 5.97
C PRO A 78 9.60 22.57 6.81
N PRO A 79 10.26 23.65 7.25
CA PRO A 79 9.58 24.77 7.90
C PRO A 79 8.50 25.36 6.98
N PRO A 80 7.45 25.99 7.53
CA PRO A 80 6.39 26.57 6.71
C PRO A 80 7.00 27.62 5.77
N LYS A 81 6.65 27.58 4.48
CA LYS A 81 7.08 28.62 3.53
C LYS A 81 6.49 29.94 4.02
N GLU A 82 7.34 30.92 4.33
CA GLU A 82 6.89 32.29 4.53
C GLU A 82 6.40 32.79 3.16
N GLN A 83 5.22 33.42 3.15
CA GLN A 83 4.63 33.93 1.92
C GLN A 83 5.54 35.00 1.36
N GLU A 84 6.29 34.67 0.31
CA GLU A 84 6.94 35.67 -0.52
C GLU A 84 5.83 36.42 -1.27
N GLU A 85 5.36 37.53 -0.70
CA GLU A 85 4.74 38.59 -1.47
C GLU A 85 5.81 39.15 -2.41
N ASN A 86 5.86 38.64 -3.65
CA ASN A 86 5.99 39.42 -4.89
C ASN A 86 6.60 38.61 -6.02
N GLY A 87 6.01 38.78 -7.21
CA GLY A 87 6.57 38.28 -8.46
C GLY A 87 5.57 38.34 -9.60
N GLU A 88 5.03 39.53 -9.88
CA GLU A 88 4.29 39.81 -11.11
C GLU A 88 5.13 39.41 -12.33
N GLN A 89 4.66 38.47 -13.14
CA GLN A 89 5.23 38.21 -14.46
C GLN A 89 4.12 38.12 -15.50
N GLY A 90 4.24 39.03 -16.47
CA GLY A 90 3.17 39.53 -17.31
C GLY A 90 2.62 38.59 -18.39
N PRO A 91 1.56 39.04 -19.08
CA PRO A 91 0.70 38.20 -19.90
C PRO A 91 1.36 37.90 -21.25
N THR A 92 1.60 36.63 -21.52
CA THR A 92 1.87 36.15 -22.89
C THR A 92 0.61 35.45 -23.43
N SER A 93 -0.13 36.20 -24.26
CA SER A 93 -1.10 35.81 -25.32
C SER A 93 -2.18 34.73 -25.12
N ASP A 94 -2.20 33.93 -24.05
CA ASP A 94 -3.12 32.79 -23.84
C ASP A 94 -3.73 32.85 -22.42
N ALA A 95 -4.41 33.97 -22.10
CA ALA A 95 -4.92 34.29 -20.75
C ALA A 95 -5.78 33.18 -20.11
N ALA A 96 -6.55 32.46 -20.92
CA ALA A 96 -7.33 31.30 -20.50
C ALA A 96 -6.46 30.15 -19.95
N ARG A 97 -5.33 29.87 -20.59
CA ARG A 97 -4.39 28.82 -20.16
C ARG A 97 -3.55 29.27 -18.98
N ALA A 98 -3.20 30.55 -18.91
CA ALA A 98 -2.49 31.14 -17.78
C ALA A 98 -3.28 31.03 -16.46
N ASN A 99 -4.59 31.32 -16.51
CA ASN A 99 -5.46 31.22 -15.33
C ASN A 99 -5.60 29.77 -14.83
N VAL A 100 -5.77 28.81 -15.74
CA VAL A 100 -5.86 27.38 -15.38
C VAL A 100 -4.53 26.89 -14.82
N LEU A 101 -3.40 27.28 -15.42
CA LEU A 101 -2.09 26.89 -14.94
C LEU A 101 -1.84 27.43 -13.52
N LEU A 102 -2.14 28.70 -13.28
CA LEU A 102 -2.00 29.34 -11.97
C LEU A 102 -2.89 28.68 -10.90
N GLU A 103 -4.14 28.34 -11.25
CA GLU A 103 -5.03 27.59 -10.36
C GLU A 103 -4.45 26.21 -10.01
N THR A 104 -3.84 25.52 -10.98
CA THR A 104 -3.25 24.20 -10.70
C THR A 104 -1.96 24.26 -9.87
N LEU A 105 -1.19 25.36 -9.96
CA LEU A 105 0.02 25.54 -9.15
C LEU A 105 -0.36 25.86 -7.70
N THR A 106 -1.22 26.85 -7.50
CA THR A 106 -1.72 27.25 -6.17
C THR A 106 -2.38 26.08 -5.43
N MET A 107 -3.11 25.22 -6.13
CA MET A 107 -3.69 24.01 -5.53
C MET A 107 -2.65 22.96 -5.11
N ARG A 108 -1.52 22.84 -5.82
CA ARG A 108 -0.47 21.89 -5.42
C ARG A 108 0.17 22.33 -4.12
N ASP A 109 0.52 23.61 -4.02
CA ASP A 109 1.10 24.19 -2.81
C ASP A 109 0.16 24.01 -1.60
N GLN A 110 -1.13 24.31 -1.76
CA GLN A 110 -2.13 24.07 -0.71
C GLN A 110 -2.20 22.60 -0.26
N ILE A 111 -2.09 21.65 -1.19
CA ILE A 111 -2.11 20.22 -0.87
C ILE A 111 -0.85 19.82 -0.08
N GLU A 112 0.31 20.33 -0.46
CA GLU A 112 1.57 20.08 0.26
C GLU A 112 1.53 20.68 1.66
N GLU A 113 1.03 21.90 1.80
CA GLU A 113 0.82 22.56 3.10
C GLU A 113 -0.13 21.75 4.00
N GLU A 114 -1.28 21.31 3.47
CA GLU A 114 -2.21 20.46 4.22
C GLU A 114 -1.54 19.15 4.66
N GLN A 115 -0.73 18.52 3.81
CA GLN A 115 0.01 17.30 4.17
C GLN A 115 1.04 17.56 5.27
N ASN A 116 1.79 18.65 5.16
CA ASN A 116 2.81 19.05 6.12
C ASN A 116 2.19 19.39 7.49
N GLU A 117 1.05 20.09 7.51
CA GLU A 117 0.28 20.39 8.73
C GLU A 117 -0.14 19.09 9.44
N ILE A 118 -0.68 18.12 8.69
CA ILE A 118 -1.11 16.82 9.23
C ILE A 118 0.07 16.07 9.84
N LEU A 119 1.20 16.03 9.15
CA LEU A 119 2.40 15.33 9.60
C LEU A 119 2.98 15.95 10.87
N ARG A 120 2.96 17.28 11.01
CA ARG A 120 3.43 17.98 12.23
C ARG A 120 2.55 17.72 13.44
N ASN A 121 1.23 17.66 13.23
CA ASN A 121 0.24 17.44 14.29
C ASN A 121 0.05 15.96 14.64
N LEU A 122 0.81 15.05 14.02
CA LEU A 122 0.68 13.62 14.20
C LEU A 122 1.48 13.17 15.45
N GLU A 123 0.84 13.14 16.62
CA GLU A 123 1.53 12.74 17.86
C GLU A 123 1.49 11.22 18.10
N ILE A 124 0.28 10.64 18.01
CA ILE A 124 0.02 9.23 18.29
C ILE A 124 -0.67 8.56 17.09
N ILE A 125 -0.23 7.36 16.74
CA ILE A 125 -0.85 6.50 15.72
C ILE A 125 -1.09 5.09 16.25
N SER A 126 -2.26 4.53 15.95
CA SER A 126 -2.55 3.13 16.22
C SER A 126 -1.90 2.23 15.17
N ALA A 127 -1.22 1.20 15.64
CA ALA A 127 -0.49 0.24 14.82
C ALA A 127 -0.84 -1.18 15.16
N ARG A 128 -0.69 -2.05 14.16
CA ARG A 128 -0.87 -3.50 14.28
C ARG A 128 0.41 -4.21 13.93
N VAL A 129 0.73 -5.27 14.67
CA VAL A 129 1.80 -6.20 14.32
C VAL A 129 1.37 -7.00 13.10
N THR A 130 2.02 -6.76 11.96
CA THR A 130 1.68 -7.44 10.69
C THR A 130 2.29 -8.83 10.59
N ARG A 131 3.53 -8.96 11.07
CA ARG A 131 4.24 -10.24 11.16
C ARG A 131 5.33 -10.15 12.21
N VAL A 132 5.66 -11.29 12.80
CA VAL A 132 6.84 -11.49 13.63
C VAL A 132 7.90 -12.17 12.76
N LEU A 133 9.12 -11.64 12.80
CA LEU A 133 10.31 -12.14 12.13
C LEU A 133 10.86 -13.36 12.89
N PRO A 134 11.69 -14.21 12.26
CA PRO A 134 12.30 -15.38 12.92
C PRO A 134 13.07 -15.01 14.20
N ASP A 135 13.66 -13.82 14.25
CA ASP A 135 14.43 -13.32 15.39
C ASP A 135 13.55 -12.86 16.58
N GLY A 136 12.23 -12.93 16.44
CA GLY A 136 11.27 -12.43 17.43
C GLY A 136 10.95 -10.94 17.31
N ASN A 137 11.67 -10.19 16.47
CA ASN A 137 11.34 -8.81 16.14
C ASN A 137 10.04 -8.72 15.34
N MET A 138 9.34 -7.61 15.46
CA MET A 138 8.00 -7.43 14.91
C MET A 138 8.01 -6.39 13.80
N VAL A 139 7.32 -6.67 12.70
CA VAL A 139 7.03 -5.66 11.67
C VAL A 139 5.66 -5.06 11.98
N ILE A 140 5.66 -3.77 12.28
CA ILE A 140 4.45 -3.04 12.64
C ILE A 140 3.96 -2.18 11.48
N ARG A 141 2.65 -1.97 11.43
CA ARG A 141 2.02 -1.05 10.48
C ARG A 141 0.96 -0.22 11.20
N GLY A 142 1.22 1.08 11.29
CA GLY A 142 0.28 2.11 11.73
C GLY A 142 -0.52 2.69 10.58
N ARG A 143 -1.79 3.03 10.84
CA ARG A 143 -2.61 3.77 9.89
C ARG A 143 -3.54 4.74 10.60
N LYS A 144 -3.43 6.03 10.28
CA LYS A 144 -4.35 7.10 10.70
C LYS A 144 -5.05 7.67 9.48
N VAL A 145 -6.32 8.06 9.66
CA VAL A 145 -7.11 8.71 8.61
C VAL A 145 -7.58 10.06 9.13
N ASP A 146 -7.22 11.12 8.42
CA ASP A 146 -7.58 12.50 8.73
C ASP A 146 -8.50 13.05 7.65
N TYR A 147 -9.63 13.62 8.05
CA TYR A 147 -10.63 14.19 7.14
C TYR A 147 -10.49 15.71 7.06
N ARG A 148 -10.52 16.27 5.84
CA ARG A 148 -10.47 17.73 5.59
C ARG A 148 -11.58 18.13 4.62
N GLN A 149 -11.82 19.44 4.52
CA GLN A 149 -12.76 20.04 3.57
C GLN A 149 -14.18 19.46 3.71
N ARG A 150 -14.73 19.42 4.95
CA ARG A 150 -16.05 18.84 5.25
C ARG A 150 -16.18 17.39 4.78
N ASN A 151 -15.20 16.56 5.13
CA ASN A 151 -15.13 15.12 4.84
C ASN A 151 -15.08 14.76 3.34
N LYS A 152 -14.76 15.72 2.47
CA LYS A 152 -14.62 15.49 1.02
C LYS A 152 -13.24 14.92 0.65
N VAL A 153 -12.23 15.22 1.46
CA VAL A 153 -10.86 14.77 1.27
C VAL A 153 -10.42 13.99 2.51
N ARG A 154 -9.78 12.84 2.30
CA ARG A 154 -9.17 12.08 3.39
C ARG A 154 -7.68 11.88 3.12
N TYR A 155 -6.88 12.11 4.14
CA TYR A 155 -5.45 11.82 4.18
C TYR A 155 -5.24 10.54 4.96
N ILE A 156 -4.47 9.61 4.40
CA ILE A 156 -4.14 8.34 5.04
C ILE A 156 -2.66 8.34 5.31
N THR A 157 -2.30 8.48 6.58
CA THR A 157 -0.91 8.39 7.04
C THR A 157 -0.64 6.95 7.44
N THR A 158 0.39 6.36 6.83
CA THR A 158 0.83 4.99 7.08
C THR A 158 2.25 5.03 7.64
N VAL A 159 2.46 4.35 8.75
CA VAL A 159 3.79 4.21 9.37
C VAL A 159 4.15 2.73 9.35
N ILE A 160 5.33 2.39 8.84
CA ILE A 160 5.85 1.02 8.84
C ILE A 160 7.21 1.05 9.52
N GLY A 161 7.51 0.02 10.30
CA GLY A 161 8.82 -0.12 10.93
C GLY A 161 9.02 -1.51 11.51
N ILE A 162 10.24 -1.77 11.94
CA ILE A 162 10.60 -2.95 12.73
C ILE A 162 10.72 -2.52 14.19
N LEU A 163 10.15 -3.31 15.08
CA LEU A 163 10.06 -3.05 16.51
C LEU A 163 10.50 -4.28 17.29
N ARG A 164 11.24 -4.08 18.37
CA ARG A 164 11.59 -5.17 19.29
C ARG A 164 10.50 -5.32 20.35
N PRO A 165 10.11 -6.55 20.72
CA PRO A 165 9.16 -6.81 21.81
C PRO A 165 9.52 -6.16 23.15
N ALA A 166 10.81 -6.00 23.44
CA ALA A 166 11.31 -5.43 24.69
C ALA A 166 11.09 -3.90 24.80
N ASP A 167 10.94 -3.21 23.67
CA ASP A 167 10.76 -1.75 23.62
C ASP A 167 9.30 -1.32 23.87
N VAL A 168 8.37 -2.29 23.88
CA VAL A 168 6.94 -2.09 24.16
C VAL A 168 6.73 -1.90 25.66
N SER A 169 6.00 -0.84 26.05
CA SER A 169 5.59 -0.63 27.44
C SER A 169 4.48 -1.60 27.86
N ASP A 170 4.25 -1.75 29.17
CA ASP A 170 3.14 -2.58 29.69
C ASP A 170 1.75 -2.13 29.20
N THR A 171 1.64 -0.86 28.79
CA THR A 171 0.43 -0.26 28.22
C THR A 171 0.35 -0.35 26.69
N ASN A 172 1.24 -1.11 26.04
CA ASN A 172 1.33 -1.25 24.58
C ASN A 172 1.61 0.07 23.86
N ILE A 173 2.43 0.92 24.48
CA ILE A 173 2.88 2.19 23.90
C ILE A 173 4.37 2.08 23.56
N VAL A 174 4.74 2.68 22.43
CA VAL A 174 6.11 2.67 21.91
C VAL A 174 6.47 4.05 21.38
N SER A 175 7.59 4.60 21.83
CA SER A 175 8.19 5.81 21.23
C SER A 175 8.62 5.55 19.80
N ALA A 176 8.29 6.45 18.89
CA ALA A 176 8.66 6.37 17.48
C ALA A 176 10.19 6.22 17.32
N ALA A 177 10.99 6.91 18.13
CA ALA A 177 12.46 6.82 18.10
C ALA A 177 13.02 5.40 18.27
N LYS A 178 12.26 4.47 18.89
CA LYS A 178 12.68 3.06 19.05
C LYS A 178 12.39 2.18 17.83
N LEU A 179 11.75 2.74 16.80
CA LEU A 179 11.47 2.02 15.56
C LEU A 179 12.69 1.94 14.67
N ALA A 180 13.05 0.74 14.25
CA ALA A 180 14.07 0.51 13.25
C ALA A 180 13.47 0.63 11.84
N TYR A 181 14.22 1.29 10.94
CA TYR A 181 13.83 1.56 9.55
C TYR A 181 12.39 2.08 9.39
N PRO A 182 12.05 3.20 10.04
CA PRO A 182 10.72 3.74 9.93
C PRO A 182 10.47 4.35 8.53
N ASP A 183 9.33 4.01 7.94
CA ASP A 183 8.85 4.53 6.67
C ASP A 183 7.47 5.16 6.89
N VAL A 184 7.37 6.48 6.68
CA VAL A 184 6.15 7.26 6.87
C VAL A 184 5.67 7.74 5.51
N LYS A 185 4.44 7.36 5.17
CA LYS A 185 3.81 7.70 3.89
C LYS A 185 2.45 8.34 4.12
N ILE A 186 2.23 9.50 3.50
CA ILE A 186 0.92 10.15 3.47
C ILE A 186 0.32 10.00 2.07
N LYS A 187 -0.94 9.59 2.00
CA LYS A 187 -1.70 9.49 0.75
C LYS A 187 -2.98 10.29 0.84
N ARG A 188 -3.16 11.20 -0.11
CA ARG A 188 -4.40 11.94 -0.29
C ARG A 188 -5.38 11.12 -1.12
N GLN A 189 -6.64 11.06 -0.68
CA GLN A 189 -7.73 10.43 -1.42
C GLN A 189 -8.90 11.40 -1.50
N GLN A 190 -9.35 11.68 -2.72
CA GLN A 190 -10.55 12.46 -3.00
C GLN A 190 -11.66 11.56 -3.52
N SER A 191 -12.91 11.84 -3.14
CA SER A 191 -14.05 11.27 -3.82
C SER A 191 -14.11 11.79 -5.26
N GLY A 192 -14.37 10.91 -6.23
CA GLY A 192 -14.40 11.26 -7.66
C GLY A 192 -15.41 12.37 -8.02
N SER A 193 -16.40 12.63 -7.16
CA SER A 193 -17.33 13.75 -7.29
C SER A 193 -16.66 15.11 -7.42
N LEU A 194 -15.52 15.33 -6.74
CA LEU A 194 -14.79 16.60 -6.79
C LEU A 194 -14.07 16.81 -8.12
N LEU A 195 -13.60 15.72 -8.75
CA LEU A 195 -12.94 15.79 -10.04
C LEU A 195 -13.93 16.17 -11.13
N ARG A 196 -15.17 15.67 -11.04
CA ARG A 196 -16.26 16.01 -11.97
C ARG A 196 -16.69 17.47 -11.86
N GLU A 197 -16.88 17.99 -10.64
CA GLU A 197 -17.19 19.41 -10.43
C GLU A 197 -16.08 20.31 -11.02
N LYS A 198 -14.81 19.92 -10.85
CA LYS A 198 -13.67 20.64 -11.42
C LYS A 198 -13.63 20.57 -12.95
N LEU A 199 -13.89 19.42 -13.55
CA LEU A 199 -13.95 19.25 -15.01
C LEU A 199 -15.10 20.05 -15.63
N GLU A 200 -16.27 20.09 -14.98
CA GLU A 200 -17.42 20.87 -15.44
C GLU A 200 -17.13 22.38 -15.43
N ARG A 201 -16.36 22.88 -14.45
CA ARG A 201 -15.89 24.29 -14.44
C ARG A 201 -14.88 24.60 -15.54
N LEU A 202 -14.14 23.60 -16.04
CA LEU A 202 -13.16 23.75 -17.11
C LEU A 202 -13.76 23.50 -18.51
N ALA A 203 -14.95 22.90 -18.59
CA ALA A 203 -15.69 22.68 -19.84
C ALA A 203 -15.95 23.95 -20.69
N PRO A 204 -16.23 25.16 -20.14
CA PRO A 204 -16.48 26.34 -20.98
C PRO A 204 -15.25 26.83 -21.75
N LEU A 205 -14.04 26.36 -21.43
CA LEU A 205 -12.79 26.72 -22.12
C LEU A 205 -12.49 25.82 -23.33
N THR A 206 -13.18 24.67 -23.45
CA THR A 206 -12.98 23.70 -24.55
C THR A 206 -14.16 23.64 -25.52
N GLY A 207 -15.32 24.22 -25.16
CA GLY A 207 -16.58 24.02 -25.89
C GLY A 207 -17.04 25.13 -26.85
N LYS A 208 -16.26 26.18 -27.13
CA LYS A 208 -16.74 27.32 -27.95
C LYS A 208 -15.81 27.83 -29.06
N GLN A 209 -14.84 27.04 -29.52
CA GLN A 209 -14.16 27.28 -30.80
C GLN A 209 -14.03 25.94 -31.50
N GLN A 210 -14.70 25.65 -32.63
CA GLN A 210 -14.60 26.36 -33.89
C GLN A 210 -15.93 26.39 -34.65
N ALA A 211 -16.64 27.53 -34.60
CA ALA A 211 -17.35 28.04 -35.77
C ALA A 211 -16.38 29.00 -36.49
N GLY A 212 -15.25 28.46 -36.94
CA GLY A 212 -14.15 29.24 -37.55
C GLY A 212 -13.94 28.80 -38.99
N LEU A 213 -14.29 29.69 -39.93
CA LEU A 213 -13.99 29.69 -41.36
C LEU A 213 -14.56 28.56 -42.25
N ALA A 214 -14.62 27.30 -41.82
CA ALA A 214 -15.09 26.21 -42.69
C ALA A 214 -16.61 26.24 -42.95
N GLY A 215 -17.42 26.67 -41.98
CA GLY A 215 -18.88 26.73 -42.10
C GLY A 215 -19.42 27.91 -42.94
N ARG A 216 -18.58 28.90 -43.26
CA ARG A 216 -18.99 30.08 -44.07
C ARG A 216 -18.83 29.88 -45.57
N LEU A 217 -18.15 28.81 -46.01
CA LEU A 217 -17.97 28.51 -47.43
C LEU A 217 -19.08 27.62 -48.01
N SER A 218 -19.85 26.91 -47.18
CA SER A 218 -20.98 26.09 -47.63
C SER A 218 -22.23 26.90 -47.96
N GLU A 219 -22.32 28.17 -47.55
CA GLU A 219 -23.50 29.01 -47.75
C GLU A 219 -23.45 29.83 -49.05
N PHE A 220 -22.29 29.87 -49.74
CA PHE A 220 -22.13 30.56 -51.02
C PHE A 220 -22.22 29.65 -52.26
N ALA A 221 -22.32 28.32 -52.08
CA ALA A 221 -22.37 27.35 -53.18
C ALA A 221 -23.79 26.87 -53.53
N GLY A 222 -24.84 27.41 -52.90
CA GLY A 222 -26.22 26.92 -53.00
C GLY A 222 -27.19 27.78 -53.85
N SER A 223 -26.75 28.90 -54.43
CA SER A 223 -27.60 29.74 -55.29
C SER A 223 -27.20 29.62 -56.76
N GLY A 224 -27.67 28.56 -57.42
CA GLY A 224 -27.42 28.36 -58.85
C GLY A 224 -28.26 27.24 -59.44
N GLN A 225 -29.36 27.66 -60.08
CA GLN A 225 -30.40 26.89 -60.81
C GLN A 225 -31.55 26.32 -60.00
#